data_AF-D7KBR3-F1
#
_entry.id   AF-D7KBR3-F1
#
_cell.length_a   1.000
_cell.length_b   1.000
_cell.length_c   1.000
_cell.angle_alpha   90.00
_cell.angle_beta   90.00
_cell.angle_gamma   90.00
#
_symmetry.space_group_name_H-M   'P 1'
#
loop_
_entity.id
_entity.type
_entity.pdbx_description
1 polymer ?
#
loop_
_entity_poly.entity_id
_entity_poly.type
_entity_poly.pdbx_seq_one_letter_code
_entity_poly.pdbx_strand_id
1 'polypeptide(L)'
;MEDVFPNLSQVPEEIRTHLEKMIDWLRQAIVGRNELDRFRGAEHILKVCDSSGNLVCLFKAFNAGDENLAKNEACVYLLDHPENDHRSVSPKIYGFSRVRPTVFLRFRLGNEMKMGILIEYAESKGCARRSGLGIPVNEVHKILITDIRFGNSDRNVENVLVQESENGAIQLVPVDHEMCFGNEVQPYNICSPCWLGWLKEEMNLNQVFSSESVSYVTGLDVEKDIEFVRRCGWEPGIEFSEKFKVFGTFLKKAVFQGLTGFHIGLIAAFKCENMNFNLQSIIDDVARDDDFYDNVGIRLEEALKQYQEEV
;
A
#
# COMPACT_ATOMS: atom_id res chain seq x y z
N MET A 1 15.15 17.98 -11.37
CA MET A 1 14.18 17.58 -10.35
C MET A 1 14.14 18.70 -9.33
N GLU A 2 12.97 19.26 -9.08
CA GLU A 2 12.81 20.43 -8.20
C GLU A 2 12.29 20.05 -6.81
N ASP A 3 11.54 18.94 -6.70
CA ASP A 3 10.99 18.40 -5.46
C ASP A 3 10.98 16.88 -5.57
N VAL A 4 11.40 16.17 -4.52
CA VAL A 4 11.56 14.71 -4.49
C VAL A 4 11.17 14.18 -3.12
N PHE A 5 10.27 13.20 -3.08
CA PHE A 5 9.91 12.44 -1.89
C PHE A 5 10.00 10.93 -2.18
N PRO A 6 10.63 10.13 -1.31
CA PRO A 6 11.27 10.52 -0.03
C PRO A 6 12.57 11.32 -0.21
N ASN A 7 12.96 12.05 0.84
CA ASN A 7 14.30 12.62 0.98
C ASN A 7 15.32 11.48 1.02
N LEU A 8 16.07 11.33 -0.06
CA LEU A 8 16.97 10.20 -0.29
C LEU A 8 18.10 10.08 0.74
N SER A 9 18.44 11.16 1.46
CA SER A 9 19.42 11.13 2.55
C SER A 9 18.92 10.41 3.81
N GLN A 10 17.60 10.23 3.93
CA GLN A 10 16.94 9.69 5.11
C GLN A 10 16.60 8.20 4.96
N VAL A 11 16.81 7.62 3.78
CA VAL A 11 16.66 6.19 3.52
C VAL A 11 18.03 5.48 3.50
N PRO A 12 18.07 4.16 3.77
CA PRO A 12 19.27 3.33 3.66
C PRO A 12 19.97 3.44 2.30
N GLU A 13 21.28 3.17 2.27
CA GLU A 13 22.15 3.41 1.12
C GLU A 13 21.72 2.66 -0.14
N GLU A 14 21.30 1.40 -0.01
CA GLU A 14 20.87 0.55 -1.12
C GLU A 14 19.57 1.08 -1.73
N ILE A 15 18.63 1.51 -0.88
CA ILE A 15 17.38 2.13 -1.31
C ILE A 15 17.67 3.46 -2.00
N ARG A 16 18.49 4.32 -1.38
CA ARG A 16 18.93 5.59 -1.96
C ARG A 16 19.50 5.38 -3.36
N THR A 17 20.49 4.49 -3.48
CA THR A 17 21.16 4.17 -4.75
C THR A 17 20.16 3.71 -5.81
N HIS A 18 19.19 2.86 -5.42
CA HIS A 18 18.16 2.39 -6.33
C HIS A 18 17.24 3.52 -6.80
N LEU A 19 16.74 4.36 -5.90
CA LEU A 19 15.86 5.49 -6.23
C LEU A 19 16.60 6.58 -7.05
N GLU A 20 17.87 6.84 -6.75
CA GLU A 20 18.73 7.75 -7.53
C GLU A 20 18.88 7.25 -8.97
N LYS A 21 19.12 5.95 -9.15
CA LYS A 21 19.21 5.33 -10.48
C LYS A 21 17.90 5.51 -11.28
N MET A 22 16.74 5.34 -10.64
CA MET A 22 15.45 5.60 -11.28
C MET A 22 15.33 7.05 -11.74
N ILE A 23 15.67 8.00 -10.86
CA ILE A 23 15.64 9.42 -11.18
C ILE A 23 16.60 9.74 -12.33
N ASP A 24 17.78 9.12 -12.38
CA ASP A 24 18.74 9.29 -13.45
C ASP A 24 18.24 8.76 -14.80
N TRP A 25 17.55 7.61 -14.81
CA TRP A 25 16.86 7.14 -16.03
C TRP A 25 15.82 8.14 -16.51
N LEU A 26 15.01 8.71 -15.60
CA LEU A 26 14.06 9.75 -15.98
C LEU A 26 14.78 11.00 -16.51
N ARG A 27 15.86 11.46 -15.86
CA ARG A 27 16.66 12.61 -16.33
C ARG A 27 17.16 12.38 -17.76
N GLN A 28 17.71 11.20 -18.04
CA GLN A 28 18.20 10.85 -19.37
C GLN A 28 17.06 10.79 -20.40
N ALA A 29 15.92 10.21 -20.03
CA ALA A 29 14.76 10.04 -20.91
C ALA A 29 14.16 11.39 -21.37
N ILE A 30 14.27 12.46 -20.56
CA ILE A 30 13.68 13.76 -20.86
C ILE A 30 14.63 14.75 -21.55
N VAL A 31 15.94 14.45 -21.66
CA VAL A 31 16.90 15.36 -22.29
C VAL A 31 16.52 15.64 -23.74
N GLY A 32 16.31 16.91 -24.08
CA GLY A 32 15.98 17.35 -25.43
C GLY A 32 14.58 16.93 -25.91
N ARG A 33 13.71 16.45 -25.01
CA ARG A 33 12.34 16.04 -25.33
C ARG A 33 11.29 16.99 -24.76
N ASN A 34 10.18 17.09 -25.47
CA ASN A 34 8.97 17.80 -25.00
C ASN A 34 7.87 16.84 -24.52
N GLU A 35 8.02 15.55 -24.79
CA GLU A 35 7.07 14.51 -24.39
C GLU A 35 7.78 13.17 -24.15
N LEU A 36 7.10 12.28 -23.41
CA LEU A 36 7.50 10.88 -23.21
C LEU A 36 6.42 9.98 -23.83
N ASP A 37 6.83 8.78 -24.27
CA ASP A 37 5.92 7.82 -24.88
C ASP A 37 4.88 7.31 -23.86
N ARG A 38 3.62 7.18 -24.28
CA ARG A 38 2.55 6.64 -23.43
C ARG A 38 2.72 5.14 -23.20
N PHE A 39 2.46 4.67 -21.99
CA PHE A 39 2.40 3.24 -21.68
C PHE A 39 1.02 2.69 -22.00
N ARG A 40 0.94 1.74 -22.94
CA ARG A 40 -0.31 1.05 -23.35
C ARG A 40 -1.45 2.01 -23.72
N GLY A 41 -1.13 3.20 -24.23
CA GLY A 41 -2.11 4.22 -24.63
C GLY A 41 -2.73 5.02 -23.48
N ALA A 42 -2.39 4.73 -22.22
CA ALA A 42 -2.85 5.50 -21.07
C ALA A 42 -2.28 6.93 -21.12
N GLU A 43 -3.15 7.94 -20.99
CA GLU A 43 -2.75 9.35 -21.15
C GLU A 43 -1.83 9.84 -20.03
N HIS A 44 -2.06 9.33 -18.82
CA HIS A 44 -1.38 9.77 -17.60
C HIS A 44 -0.23 8.86 -17.18
N ILE A 45 0.10 7.81 -17.95
CA ILE A 45 1.21 6.88 -17.63
C ILE A 45 2.22 6.92 -18.78
N LEU A 46 3.42 7.37 -18.48
CA LEU A 46 4.50 7.59 -19.44
C LEU A 46 5.62 6.57 -19.21
N LYS A 47 6.25 6.14 -20.30
CA LYS A 47 7.37 5.21 -20.31
C LYS A 47 8.67 5.96 -20.01
N VAL A 48 9.49 5.36 -19.15
CA VAL A 48 10.87 5.77 -18.93
C VAL A 48 11.77 4.59 -19.26
N CYS A 49 12.59 4.77 -20.29
CA CYS A 49 13.52 3.74 -20.75
C CYS A 49 14.97 4.08 -20.37
N ASP A 50 15.80 3.04 -20.21
CA ASP A 50 17.24 3.19 -20.06
C ASP A 50 17.91 3.56 -21.40
N SER A 51 19.23 3.77 -21.38
CA SER A 51 20.03 4.11 -22.57
C SER A 51 20.03 3.02 -23.66
N SER A 52 19.66 1.79 -23.29
CA SER A 52 19.56 0.64 -24.20
C SER A 52 18.15 0.50 -24.79
N GLY A 53 17.20 1.36 -24.37
CA GLY A 53 15.81 1.34 -24.83
C GLY A 53 14.89 0.41 -24.03
N ASN A 54 15.37 -0.21 -22.95
CA ASN A 54 14.55 -1.09 -22.11
C ASN A 54 13.64 -0.25 -21.22
N LEU A 55 12.37 -0.67 -21.07
CA LEU A 55 11.44 -0.04 -20.13
C LEU A 55 11.86 -0.37 -18.70
N VAL A 56 12.20 0.66 -17.92
CA VAL A 56 12.72 0.50 -16.54
C VAL A 56 11.85 1.17 -15.49
N CYS A 57 11.14 2.24 -15.85
CA CYS A 57 10.18 2.89 -14.96
C CYS A 57 8.93 3.34 -15.72
N LEU A 58 7.87 3.58 -14.95
CA LEU A 58 6.68 4.29 -15.39
C LEU A 58 6.59 5.61 -14.63
N PHE A 59 6.29 6.70 -15.33
CA PHE A 59 5.93 7.96 -14.71
C PHE A 59 4.42 8.14 -14.78
N LYS A 60 3.73 8.10 -13.63
CA LYS A 60 2.30 8.39 -13.52
C LYS A 60 2.13 9.87 -13.18
N ALA A 61 1.52 10.62 -14.08
CA ALA A 61 1.29 12.06 -13.95
C ALA A 61 0.02 12.35 -13.13
N PHE A 62 0.07 13.37 -12.29
CA PHE A 62 -1.03 13.82 -11.43
C PHE A 62 -1.34 15.29 -11.65
N ASN A 63 -2.57 15.72 -11.36
CA ASN A 63 -2.93 17.14 -11.39
C ASN A 63 -2.39 17.85 -10.15
N ALA A 64 -2.23 19.17 -10.21
CA ALA A 64 -1.65 19.95 -9.13
C ALA A 64 -2.37 19.80 -7.76
N GLY A 65 -3.67 19.49 -7.75
CA GLY A 65 -4.45 19.25 -6.53
C GLY A 65 -4.26 17.86 -5.91
N ASP A 66 -3.67 16.92 -6.64
CA ASP A 66 -3.62 15.51 -6.28
C ASP A 66 -2.26 15.11 -5.66
N GLU A 67 -1.49 16.07 -5.14
CA GLU A 67 -0.16 15.83 -4.59
C GLU A 67 -0.16 14.79 -3.46
N ASN A 68 -1.15 14.84 -2.57
CA ASN A 68 -1.25 13.87 -1.47
C ASN A 68 -1.54 12.46 -1.99
N LEU A 69 -2.35 12.32 -3.04
CA LEU A 69 -2.62 11.02 -3.68
C LEU A 69 -1.34 10.45 -4.31
N ALA A 70 -0.55 11.30 -4.96
CA ALA A 70 0.76 10.91 -5.51
C ALA A 70 1.74 10.51 -4.39
N LYS A 71 1.78 11.27 -3.28
CA LYS A 71 2.65 10.96 -2.13
C LYS A 71 2.21 9.71 -1.36
N ASN A 72 0.92 9.37 -1.35
CA ASN A 72 0.44 8.11 -0.79
C ASN A 72 1.13 6.91 -1.46
N GLU A 73 1.27 6.91 -2.78
CA GLU A 73 1.89 5.78 -3.48
C GLU A 73 3.38 5.61 -3.13
N ALA A 74 4.12 6.72 -3.03
CA ALA A 74 5.50 6.71 -2.55
C ALA A 74 5.59 6.30 -1.07
N CYS A 75 4.61 6.71 -0.26
CA CYS A 75 4.53 6.37 1.16
C CYS A 75 4.30 4.86 1.37
N VAL A 76 3.42 4.23 0.59
CA VAL A 76 3.18 2.78 0.68
C VAL A 76 4.46 1.99 0.37
N TYR A 77 5.26 2.41 -0.62
CA TYR A 77 6.59 1.81 -0.85
C TYR A 77 7.53 2.01 0.35
N LEU A 78 7.62 3.25 0.85
CA LEU A 78 8.47 3.62 1.97
C LEU A 78 8.10 2.87 3.25
N LEU A 79 6.84 2.49 3.42
CA LEU A 79 6.35 1.81 4.60
C LEU A 79 6.08 0.31 4.39
N ASP A 80 6.28 -0.25 3.20
CA ASP A 80 6.26 -1.70 2.95
C ASP A 80 7.47 -2.36 3.62
N HIS A 81 7.50 -2.44 4.95
CA HIS A 81 8.66 -2.94 5.68
C HIS A 81 9.06 -4.35 5.22
N PRO A 82 10.35 -4.70 5.22
CA PRO A 82 10.74 -6.10 5.08
C PRO A 82 10.21 -6.92 6.26
N GLU A 83 10.11 -8.25 6.09
CA GLU A 83 9.48 -9.16 7.07
C GLU A 83 9.98 -9.01 8.52
N ASN A 84 11.26 -8.70 8.72
CA ASN A 84 11.91 -8.72 10.04
C ASN A 84 12.54 -7.40 10.48
N ASP A 85 12.43 -6.32 9.69
CA ASP A 85 13.07 -5.04 9.99
C ASP A 85 12.16 -3.87 9.61
N HIS A 86 12.41 -2.69 10.19
CA HIS A 86 11.78 -1.46 9.75
C HIS A 86 12.53 -0.87 8.53
N ARG A 87 11.81 -0.30 7.57
CA ARG A 87 12.39 0.26 6.32
C ARG A 87 13.52 1.25 6.59
N SER A 88 13.39 2.09 7.62
CA SER A 88 14.38 3.12 7.95
C SER A 88 15.80 2.61 8.22
N VAL A 89 15.97 1.30 8.46
CA VAL A 89 17.27 0.68 8.74
C VAL A 89 17.62 -0.47 7.80
N SER A 90 16.69 -0.93 6.96
CA SER A 90 16.90 -2.12 6.14
C SER A 90 17.42 -1.81 4.73
N PRO A 91 18.45 -2.50 4.25
CA PRO A 91 18.96 -2.34 2.88
C PRO A 91 18.05 -2.99 1.82
N LYS A 92 17.02 -3.75 2.24
CA LYS A 92 16.16 -4.49 1.31
C LYS A 92 15.32 -3.55 0.47
N ILE A 93 15.50 -3.62 -0.86
CA ILE A 93 14.75 -2.83 -1.84
C ILE A 93 13.25 -3.13 -1.78
N TYR A 94 12.88 -4.41 -1.72
CA TYR A 94 11.49 -4.87 -1.66
C TYR A 94 11.12 -5.31 -0.24
N GLY A 95 9.91 -4.97 0.17
CA GLY A 95 9.36 -5.30 1.47
C GLY A 95 8.53 -6.57 1.50
N PHE A 96 7.65 -6.62 2.50
CA PHE A 96 6.71 -7.70 2.78
C PHE A 96 5.80 -8.02 1.58
N SER A 97 5.18 -7.00 1.00
CA SER A 97 4.27 -7.14 -0.14
C SER A 97 4.94 -6.92 -1.49
N ARG A 98 6.24 -6.60 -1.50
CA ARG A 98 7.01 -6.25 -2.71
C ARG A 98 6.40 -5.07 -3.45
N VAL A 99 5.93 -4.07 -2.72
CA VAL A 99 5.53 -2.79 -3.32
C VAL A 99 6.73 -2.26 -4.10
N ARG A 100 6.49 -1.79 -5.33
CA ARG A 100 7.57 -1.36 -6.21
C ARG A 100 8.20 -0.07 -5.71
N PRO A 101 9.52 0.10 -5.85
CA PRO A 101 10.20 1.36 -5.62
C PRO A 101 9.47 2.51 -6.31
N THR A 102 9.11 3.52 -5.52
CA THR A 102 8.31 4.65 -5.96
C THR A 102 8.88 5.94 -5.41
N VAL A 103 9.02 6.94 -6.28
CA VAL A 103 9.47 8.28 -5.93
C VAL A 103 8.46 9.30 -6.44
N PHE A 104 7.95 10.13 -5.55
CA PHE A 104 7.25 11.36 -5.92
C PHE A 104 8.27 12.39 -6.40
N LEU A 105 8.01 13.07 -7.52
CA LEU A 105 8.88 14.13 -8.00
C LEU A 105 8.19 15.19 -8.88
N ARG A 106 8.80 16.38 -8.91
CA ARG A 106 8.48 17.46 -9.85
C ARG A 106 9.64 17.73 -10.81
N PHE A 107 9.34 17.86 -12.09
CA PHE A 107 10.35 18.10 -13.12
C PHE A 107 9.80 18.78 -14.36
N ARG A 108 10.67 19.51 -15.08
CA ARG A 108 10.29 20.18 -16.32
C ARG A 108 10.46 19.23 -17.50
N LEU A 109 9.43 19.13 -18.32
CA LEU A 109 9.46 18.46 -19.61
C LEU A 109 9.14 19.50 -20.69
N GLY A 110 10.14 19.85 -21.50
CA GLY A 110 10.08 21.06 -22.31
C GLY A 110 9.81 22.30 -21.44
N ASN A 111 8.69 22.98 -21.69
CA ASN A 111 8.25 24.17 -20.93
C ASN A 111 7.21 23.86 -19.86
N GLU A 112 6.79 22.60 -19.71
CA GLU A 112 5.73 22.22 -18.77
C GLU A 112 6.31 21.66 -17.47
N MET A 113 5.72 22.07 -16.35
CA MET A 113 5.99 21.48 -15.04
C MET A 113 5.15 20.21 -14.89
N LYS A 114 5.80 19.06 -14.73
CA LYS A 114 5.14 17.78 -14.43
C LYS A 114 5.29 17.47 -12.95
N MET A 115 4.22 16.92 -12.36
CA MET A 115 4.15 16.40 -11.00
C MET A 115 3.58 14.98 -11.06
N GLY A 116 4.16 14.07 -10.30
CA GLY A 116 3.63 12.72 -10.20
C GLY A 116 4.63 11.79 -9.52
N ILE A 117 4.50 10.50 -9.83
CA ILE A 117 5.34 9.44 -9.28
C ILE A 117 6.10 8.70 -10.37
N LEU A 118 7.34 8.34 -10.08
CA LEU A 118 8.17 7.45 -10.85
C LEU A 118 8.21 6.10 -10.14
N ILE A 119 7.68 5.06 -10.78
CA ILE A 119 7.55 3.72 -10.23
C ILE A 119 8.45 2.77 -11.03
N GLU A 120 9.15 1.88 -10.34
CA GLU A 120 9.91 0.80 -11.00
C GLU A 120 8.97 -0.05 -11.86
N TYR A 121 9.33 -0.24 -13.13
CA TYR A 121 8.58 -1.12 -14.02
C TYR A 121 8.84 -2.58 -13.64
N ALA A 122 7.77 -3.34 -13.47
CA ALA A 122 7.81 -4.76 -13.17
C ALA A 122 7.19 -5.55 -14.32
N GLU A 123 7.98 -6.43 -14.96
CA GLU A 123 7.41 -7.40 -15.88
C GLU A 123 6.53 -8.39 -15.12
N SER A 124 5.35 -8.70 -15.65
CA SER A 124 4.38 -9.60 -15.00
C SER A 124 3.74 -10.53 -16.02
N LYS A 125 3.19 -11.65 -15.54
CA LYS A 125 2.38 -12.58 -16.34
C LYS A 125 0.95 -12.06 -16.59
N GLY A 126 0.67 -10.83 -16.17
CA GLY A 126 -0.65 -10.20 -16.17
C GLY A 126 -1.10 -9.82 -14.77
N CYS A 127 -2.38 -9.48 -14.66
CA CYS A 127 -3.03 -9.19 -13.38
C CYS A 127 -3.76 -10.43 -12.85
N ALA A 128 -4.14 -10.42 -11.57
CA ALA A 128 -4.80 -11.53 -10.87
C ALA A 128 -6.26 -11.82 -11.33
N ARG A 129 -6.64 -11.38 -12.55
CA ARG A 129 -7.96 -11.64 -13.17
C ARG A 129 -8.28 -13.12 -13.36
N ARG A 130 -7.28 -14.01 -13.35
CA ARG A 130 -7.48 -15.45 -13.52
C ARG A 130 -7.66 -16.10 -12.14
N SER A 131 -8.91 -16.18 -11.69
CA SER A 131 -9.32 -17.22 -10.74
C SER A 131 -8.87 -18.58 -11.29
N GLY A 132 -8.24 -19.40 -10.44
CA GLY A 132 -7.65 -20.69 -10.83
C GLY A 132 -6.14 -20.72 -11.10
N LEU A 133 -5.37 -19.67 -10.83
CA LEU A 133 -3.89 -19.67 -10.95
C LEU A 133 -3.15 -20.41 -9.81
N GLY A 134 -3.86 -21.04 -8.87
CA GLY A 134 -3.21 -21.65 -7.69
C GLY A 134 -2.44 -20.62 -6.87
N ILE A 135 -2.97 -19.39 -6.76
CA ILE A 135 -2.36 -18.30 -6.00
C ILE A 135 -2.21 -18.74 -4.54
N PRO A 136 -0.99 -18.74 -3.98
CA PRO A 136 -0.78 -19.12 -2.60
C PRO A 136 -1.53 -18.19 -1.65
N VAL A 137 -2.24 -18.74 -0.67
CA VAL A 137 -2.98 -17.95 0.33
C VAL A 137 -2.07 -16.95 1.08
N ASN A 138 -0.82 -17.31 1.33
CA ASN A 138 0.16 -16.42 1.96
C ASN A 138 0.45 -15.17 1.12
N GLU A 139 0.36 -15.26 -0.21
CA GLU A 139 0.51 -14.11 -1.09
C GLU A 139 -0.73 -13.20 -1.04
N VAL A 140 -1.92 -13.78 -0.90
CA VAL A 140 -3.15 -13.01 -0.67
C VAL A 140 -3.11 -12.31 0.69
N HIS A 141 -2.64 -12.99 1.74
CA HIS A 141 -2.46 -12.39 3.07
C HIS A 141 -1.53 -11.17 3.03
N LYS A 142 -0.46 -11.19 2.21
CA LYS A 142 0.42 -10.03 2.05
C LYS A 142 -0.31 -8.81 1.49
N ILE A 143 -1.12 -9.00 0.45
CA ILE A 143 -1.91 -7.91 -0.15
C ILE A 143 -2.95 -7.40 0.84
N LEU A 144 -3.66 -8.31 1.50
CA LEU A 144 -4.66 -7.98 2.52
C LEU A 144 -4.06 -7.15 3.66
N ILE A 145 -2.94 -7.58 4.24
CA ILE A 145 -2.28 -6.88 5.34
C ILE A 145 -1.92 -5.45 4.93
N THR A 146 -1.37 -5.27 3.72
CA THR A 146 -1.03 -3.96 3.19
C THR A 146 -2.27 -3.10 2.95
N ASP A 147 -3.32 -3.65 2.34
CA ASP A 147 -4.55 -2.89 2.08
C ASP A 147 -5.27 -2.48 3.35
N ILE A 148 -5.34 -3.36 4.36
CA ILE A 148 -5.91 -3.02 5.67
C ILE A 148 -5.07 -1.95 6.34
N ARG A 149 -3.74 -2.12 6.38
CA ARG A 149 -2.82 -1.16 7.01
C ARG A 149 -2.96 0.25 6.44
N PHE A 150 -3.16 0.37 5.13
CA PHE A 150 -3.27 1.66 4.43
C PHE A 150 -4.71 2.06 4.08
N GLY A 151 -5.72 1.36 4.62
CA GLY A 151 -7.13 1.66 4.35
C GLY A 151 -7.44 1.78 2.85
N ASN A 152 -6.93 0.86 2.02
CA ASN A 152 -7.03 0.96 0.57
C ASN A 152 -8.45 0.68 0.07
N SER A 153 -9.09 1.68 -0.52
CA SER A 153 -10.48 1.59 -0.99
C SER A 153 -10.64 1.18 -2.47
N ASP A 154 -9.55 0.91 -3.19
CA ASP A 154 -9.60 0.56 -4.63
C ASP A 154 -8.72 -0.65 -5.00
N ARG A 155 -8.62 -1.64 -4.12
CA ARG A 155 -7.95 -2.90 -4.49
C ARG A 155 -8.85 -3.76 -5.39
N ASN A 156 -8.75 -3.53 -6.70
CA ASN A 156 -9.36 -4.40 -7.71
C ASN A 156 -8.35 -5.40 -8.32
N VAL A 157 -8.84 -6.33 -9.14
CA VAL A 157 -8.02 -7.40 -9.74
C VAL A 157 -6.96 -6.92 -10.73
N GLU A 158 -7.12 -5.73 -11.32
CA GLU A 158 -6.14 -5.13 -12.22
C GLU A 158 -4.96 -4.51 -11.45
N ASN A 159 -5.21 -4.15 -10.18
CA ASN A 159 -4.23 -3.55 -9.26
C ASN A 159 -3.37 -4.60 -8.53
N VAL A 160 -3.42 -5.87 -8.94
CA VAL A 160 -2.58 -6.94 -8.40
C VAL A 160 -1.89 -7.65 -9.55
N LEU A 161 -0.58 -7.42 -9.69
CA LEU A 161 0.23 -8.09 -10.70
C LEU A 161 0.64 -9.48 -10.22
N VAL A 162 0.71 -10.42 -11.17
CA VAL A 162 1.20 -11.79 -10.92
C VAL A 162 2.59 -11.93 -11.52
N GLN A 163 3.54 -12.30 -10.69
CA GLN A 163 4.89 -12.66 -11.08
C GLN A 163 5.16 -14.13 -10.78
N GLU A 164 6.11 -14.70 -11.50
CA GLU A 164 6.61 -16.04 -11.27
C GLU A 164 8.10 -15.87 -10.95
N SER A 165 8.53 -16.30 -9.76
CA SER A 165 9.95 -16.29 -9.42
C SER A 165 10.72 -17.34 -10.21
N GLU A 166 12.04 -17.29 -10.15
CA GLU A 166 12.93 -18.20 -10.91
C GLU A 166 12.66 -19.68 -10.63
N ASN A 167 12.16 -20.02 -9.45
CA ASN A 167 11.79 -21.38 -9.04
C ASN A 167 10.33 -21.76 -9.40
N GLY A 168 9.62 -20.93 -10.16
CA GLY A 168 8.23 -21.16 -10.56
C GLY A 168 7.18 -20.78 -9.51
N ALA A 169 7.57 -20.19 -8.38
CA ALA A 169 6.60 -19.80 -7.36
C ALA A 169 5.85 -18.52 -7.78
N ILE A 170 4.53 -18.56 -7.63
CA ILE A 170 3.67 -17.41 -7.89
C ILE A 170 3.82 -16.38 -6.78
N GLN A 171 4.04 -15.12 -7.17
CA GLN A 171 4.12 -13.96 -6.29
C GLN A 171 3.12 -12.89 -6.72
N LEU A 172 2.49 -12.24 -5.75
CA LEU A 172 1.64 -11.08 -5.99
C LEU A 172 2.40 -9.79 -5.73
N VAL A 173 2.15 -8.78 -6.55
CA VAL A 173 2.71 -7.42 -6.39
C VAL A 173 1.54 -6.43 -6.45
N PRO A 174 1.24 -5.73 -5.34
CA PRO A 174 0.23 -4.68 -5.35
C PRO A 174 0.79 -3.45 -6.07
N VAL A 175 -0.06 -2.82 -6.87
CA VAL A 175 0.23 -1.55 -7.57
C VAL A 175 -0.95 -0.60 -7.39
N ASP A 176 -0.77 0.66 -7.74
CA ASP A 176 -1.85 1.67 -7.75
C ASP A 176 -2.46 1.87 -6.36
N HIS A 177 -1.77 2.68 -5.55
CA HIS A 177 -2.03 2.89 -4.12
C HIS A 177 -2.57 4.29 -3.82
N GLU A 178 -2.93 5.06 -4.84
CA GLU A 178 -3.37 6.44 -4.69
C GLU A 178 -4.64 6.58 -3.83
N MET A 179 -5.51 5.56 -3.86
CA MET A 179 -6.75 5.49 -3.08
C MET A 179 -6.56 4.90 -1.65
N CYS A 180 -5.34 4.80 -1.15
CA CYS A 180 -5.10 4.55 0.27
C CYS A 180 -5.66 5.71 1.11
N PHE A 181 -6.54 5.38 2.07
CA PHE A 181 -7.30 6.33 2.89
C PHE A 181 -8.21 7.28 2.10
N GLY A 182 -8.50 6.99 0.83
CA GLY A 182 -9.22 7.85 -0.10
C GLY A 182 -10.74 7.89 0.08
N ASN A 183 -11.30 7.07 0.98
CA ASN A 183 -12.73 7.10 1.26
C ASN A 183 -13.06 8.27 2.22
N GLU A 184 -13.71 9.30 1.68
CA GLU A 184 -14.14 10.47 2.47
C GLU A 184 -15.50 10.27 3.16
N VAL A 185 -16.37 9.43 2.58
CA VAL A 185 -17.73 9.21 3.09
C VAL A 185 -17.73 8.23 4.27
N GLN A 186 -16.90 7.18 4.16
CA GLN A 186 -16.69 6.18 5.21
C GLN A 186 -15.18 6.02 5.44
N PRO A 187 -14.56 6.91 6.24
CA PRO A 187 -13.12 6.96 6.49
C PRO A 187 -12.43 5.65 6.87
N TYR A 188 -13.18 4.71 7.46
CA TYR A 188 -12.69 3.44 7.98
C TYR A 188 -13.24 2.24 7.21
N ASN A 189 -13.62 2.44 5.94
CA ASN A 189 -14.08 1.38 5.05
C ASN A 189 -13.13 1.22 3.84
N ILE A 190 -12.62 -0.01 3.64
CA ILE A 190 -11.76 -0.38 2.51
C ILE A 190 -12.53 -0.79 1.25
N CYS A 191 -13.84 -0.52 1.21
CA CYS A 191 -14.73 -0.92 0.13
C CYS A 191 -14.72 -2.45 -0.07
N SER A 192 -14.98 -2.95 -1.29
CA SER A 192 -15.04 -4.40 -1.58
C SER A 192 -13.76 -4.84 -2.30
N PRO A 193 -12.65 -5.12 -1.60
CA PRO A 193 -11.40 -5.52 -2.24
C PRO A 193 -11.54 -6.88 -2.92
N CYS A 194 -10.83 -7.08 -4.04
CA CYS A 194 -10.97 -8.29 -4.84
C CYS A 194 -10.58 -9.57 -4.10
N TRP A 195 -9.59 -9.48 -3.20
CA TRP A 195 -9.11 -10.63 -2.43
C TRP A 195 -10.15 -11.16 -1.44
N LEU A 196 -11.16 -10.37 -1.05
CA LEU A 196 -12.22 -10.85 -0.16
C LEU A 196 -13.09 -11.91 -0.87
N GLY A 197 -13.34 -11.73 -2.17
CA GLY A 197 -14.01 -12.71 -3.02
C GLY A 197 -13.18 -14.00 -3.17
N TRP A 198 -11.88 -13.86 -3.42
CA TRP A 198 -10.96 -15.02 -3.51
C TRP A 198 -10.95 -15.82 -2.22
N LEU A 199 -10.89 -15.16 -1.05
CA LEU A 199 -10.94 -15.83 0.23
C LEU A 199 -12.26 -16.60 0.40
N LYS A 200 -13.39 -15.99 0.02
CA LYS A 200 -14.72 -16.57 0.15
C LYS A 200 -14.96 -17.79 -0.73
N GLU A 201 -14.56 -17.70 -1.99
CA GLU A 201 -15.00 -18.65 -3.03
C GLU A 201 -13.92 -19.68 -3.38
N GLU A 202 -12.65 -19.33 -3.22
CA GLU A 202 -11.52 -20.12 -3.75
C GLU A 202 -10.58 -20.63 -2.66
N MET A 203 -10.70 -20.15 -1.41
CA MET A 203 -9.76 -20.46 -0.33
C MET A 203 -10.44 -20.98 0.94
N ASN A 204 -9.63 -21.50 1.86
CA ASN A 204 -10.09 -21.92 3.17
C ASN A 204 -10.33 -20.68 4.05
N LEU A 205 -11.60 -20.37 4.32
CA LEU A 205 -12.05 -19.28 5.19
C LEU A 205 -11.47 -19.32 6.61
N ASN A 206 -11.12 -20.53 7.07
CA ASN A 206 -10.55 -20.78 8.39
C ASN A 206 -9.01 -20.74 8.38
N GLN A 207 -8.39 -20.38 7.26
CA GLN A 207 -6.94 -20.30 7.17
C GLN A 207 -6.44 -19.11 8.01
N VAL A 208 -5.71 -19.45 9.07
CA VAL A 208 -5.01 -18.46 9.90
C VAL A 208 -3.79 -17.90 9.18
N PHE A 209 -3.37 -16.71 9.59
CA PHE A 209 -2.11 -16.11 9.15
C PHE A 209 -0.92 -17.01 9.50
N SER A 210 0.11 -16.99 8.65
CA SER A 210 1.36 -17.67 8.93
C SER A 210 2.09 -17.00 10.10
N SER A 211 3.01 -17.71 10.76
CA SER A 211 3.84 -17.15 11.84
C SER A 211 4.62 -15.92 11.40
N GLU A 212 5.08 -15.90 10.15
CA GLU A 212 5.81 -14.78 9.56
C GLU A 212 4.90 -13.55 9.42
N SER A 213 3.65 -13.76 8.97
CA SER A 213 2.66 -12.68 8.82
C SER A 213 2.24 -12.12 10.18
N VAL A 214 2.04 -12.98 11.17
CA VAL A 214 1.73 -12.56 12.56
C VAL A 214 2.90 -11.79 13.16
N SER A 215 4.14 -12.26 12.97
CA SER A 215 5.35 -11.57 13.45
C SER A 215 5.50 -10.20 12.80
N TYR A 216 5.31 -10.13 11.47
CA TYR A 216 5.34 -8.88 10.72
C TYR A 216 4.32 -7.86 11.26
N VAL A 217 3.04 -8.23 11.37
CA VAL A 217 1.97 -7.35 11.89
C VAL A 217 2.26 -6.92 13.33
N THR A 218 2.76 -7.84 14.16
CA THR A 218 3.12 -7.55 15.56
C THR A 218 4.20 -6.46 15.66
N GLY A 219 5.19 -6.51 14.76
CA GLY A 219 6.32 -5.57 14.70
C GLY A 219 5.98 -4.19 14.14
N LEU A 220 4.81 -3.99 13.53
CA LEU A 220 4.39 -2.69 12.98
C LEU A 220 4.22 -1.64 14.09
N ASP A 221 4.69 -0.43 13.83
CA ASP A 221 4.66 0.69 14.78
C ASP A 221 4.30 1.98 14.04
N VAL A 222 3.01 2.34 14.09
CA VAL A 222 2.46 3.44 13.30
C VAL A 222 3.09 4.78 13.68
N GLU A 223 3.46 5.00 14.94
CA GLU A 223 4.09 6.26 15.35
C GLU A 223 5.50 6.38 14.78
N LYS A 224 6.27 5.28 14.79
CA LYS A 224 7.58 5.25 14.12
C LYS A 224 7.47 5.40 12.61
N ASP A 225 6.42 4.84 12.02
CA ASP A 225 6.15 4.97 10.59
C ASP A 225 5.87 6.42 10.20
N ILE A 226 4.97 7.10 10.93
CA ILE A 226 4.66 8.51 10.70
C ILE A 226 5.91 9.37 10.88
N GLU A 227 6.70 9.14 11.95
CA GLU A 227 7.94 9.88 12.17
C GLU A 227 8.97 9.62 11.07
N PHE A 228 9.05 8.41 10.55
CA PHE A 228 9.92 8.11 9.42
C PHE A 228 9.50 8.84 8.15
N VAL A 229 8.19 8.91 7.85
CA VAL A 229 7.65 9.67 6.72
C VAL A 229 7.97 11.17 6.86
N ARG A 230 7.82 11.74 8.07
CA ARG A 230 8.21 13.13 8.38
C ARG A 230 9.68 13.39 8.10
N ARG A 231 10.56 12.54 8.63
CA ARG A 231 12.01 12.64 8.37
C ARG A 231 12.30 12.58 6.88
N CYS A 232 11.62 11.72 6.15
CA CYS A 232 11.68 11.62 4.69
C CYS A 232 11.08 12.82 3.93
N GLY A 233 10.62 13.88 4.61
CA GLY A 233 10.27 15.15 3.98
C GLY A 233 8.79 15.31 3.61
N TRP A 234 7.90 14.50 4.18
CA TRP A 234 6.46 14.70 4.04
C TRP A 234 5.80 14.70 5.42
N GLU A 235 5.07 15.77 5.75
CA GLU A 235 4.24 15.83 6.96
C GLU A 235 2.84 15.31 6.62
N PRO A 236 2.45 14.11 7.10
CA PRO A 236 1.10 13.61 6.85
C PRO A 236 0.08 14.44 7.62
N GLY A 237 -1.05 14.76 6.98
CA GLY A 237 -2.13 15.50 7.63
C GLY A 237 -2.74 14.74 8.82
N ILE A 238 -3.54 15.45 9.62
CA ILE A 238 -4.25 14.88 10.78
C ILE A 238 -5.13 13.71 10.36
N GLU A 239 -5.90 13.86 9.27
CA GLU A 239 -6.79 12.80 8.77
C GLU A 239 -6.03 11.54 8.33
N PHE A 240 -4.89 11.71 7.63
CA PHE A 240 -4.04 10.59 7.26
C PHE A 240 -3.53 9.87 8.51
N SER A 241 -3.00 10.63 9.47
CA SER A 241 -2.43 10.10 10.70
C SER A 241 -3.47 9.38 11.55
N GLU A 242 -4.68 9.92 11.67
CA GLU A 242 -5.80 9.30 12.38
C GLU A 242 -6.18 7.97 11.73
N LYS A 243 -6.47 7.97 10.42
CA LYS A 243 -6.83 6.75 9.68
C LYS A 243 -5.75 5.69 9.78
N PHE A 244 -4.48 6.07 9.61
CA PHE A 244 -3.36 5.13 9.69
C PHE A 244 -3.22 4.48 11.08
N LYS A 245 -3.41 5.26 12.16
CA LYS A 245 -3.42 4.75 13.54
C LYS A 245 -4.59 3.81 13.80
N VAL A 246 -5.80 4.17 13.35
CA VAL A 246 -7.00 3.34 13.52
C VAL A 246 -6.85 2.02 12.76
N PHE A 247 -6.51 2.06 11.48
CA PHE A 247 -6.31 0.85 10.66
C PHE A 247 -5.17 -0.03 11.19
N GLY A 248 -4.06 0.57 11.62
CA GLY A 248 -2.96 -0.17 12.24
C GLY A 248 -3.37 -0.83 13.56
N THR A 249 -4.12 -0.13 14.41
CA THR A 249 -4.62 -0.67 15.68
C THR A 249 -5.61 -1.82 15.46
N PHE A 250 -6.56 -1.65 14.53
CA PHE A 250 -7.50 -2.68 14.13
C PHE A 250 -6.78 -3.92 13.60
N LEU A 251 -5.84 -3.76 12.66
CA LEU A 251 -5.08 -4.87 12.09
C LEU A 251 -4.33 -5.65 13.17
N LYS A 252 -3.61 -4.95 14.06
CA LYS A 252 -2.85 -5.60 15.14
C LYS A 252 -3.75 -6.36 16.10
N LYS A 253 -4.86 -5.76 16.53
CA LYS A 253 -5.81 -6.39 17.46
C LYS A 253 -6.50 -7.60 16.83
N ALA A 254 -6.96 -7.48 15.59
CA ALA A 254 -7.63 -8.56 14.90
C ALA A 254 -6.72 -9.78 14.66
N VAL A 255 -5.47 -9.54 14.24
CA VAL A 255 -4.47 -10.61 14.08
C VAL A 255 -4.10 -11.22 15.43
N PHE A 256 -3.94 -10.42 16.48
CA PHE A 256 -3.65 -10.91 17.83
C PHE A 256 -4.75 -11.80 18.39
N GLN A 257 -6.02 -11.47 18.13
CA GLN A 257 -7.18 -12.31 18.52
C GLN A 257 -7.38 -13.55 17.63
N GLY A 258 -6.53 -13.74 16.60
CA GLY A 258 -6.57 -14.91 15.75
C GLY A 258 -7.68 -14.89 14.69
N LEU A 259 -8.26 -13.73 14.39
CA LEU A 259 -9.20 -13.60 13.27
C LEU A 259 -8.52 -13.94 11.96
N THR A 260 -9.22 -14.65 11.08
CA THR A 260 -8.72 -14.99 9.75
C THR A 260 -8.77 -13.77 8.83
N GLY A 261 -7.99 -13.80 7.74
CA GLY A 261 -8.02 -12.73 6.75
C GLY A 261 -9.43 -12.45 6.21
N PHE A 262 -10.27 -13.48 6.09
CA PHE A 262 -11.65 -13.31 5.63
C PHE A 262 -12.48 -12.46 6.59
N HIS A 263 -12.46 -12.78 7.88
CA HIS A 263 -13.22 -12.04 8.90
C HIS A 263 -12.72 -10.61 9.08
N ILE A 264 -11.40 -10.40 9.06
CA ILE A 264 -10.80 -9.06 9.04
C ILE A 264 -11.32 -8.26 7.83
N GLY A 265 -11.35 -8.90 6.67
CA GLY A 265 -11.89 -8.30 5.45
C GLY A 265 -13.37 -7.94 5.57
N LEU A 266 -14.23 -8.80 6.11
CA LEU A 266 -15.65 -8.50 6.30
C LEU A 266 -15.87 -7.25 7.15
N ILE A 267 -15.15 -7.15 8.27
CA ILE A 267 -15.22 -6.03 9.22
C ILE A 267 -14.77 -4.72 8.56
N ALA A 268 -13.65 -4.75 7.85
CA ALA A 268 -13.08 -3.56 7.21
C ALA A 268 -13.81 -3.13 5.93
N ALA A 269 -14.45 -4.07 5.23
CA ALA A 269 -15.12 -3.85 3.94
C ALA A 269 -16.60 -3.44 4.07
N PHE A 270 -17.09 -3.25 5.30
CA PHE A 270 -18.50 -2.98 5.58
C PHE A 270 -19.42 -4.11 5.07
N LYS A 271 -19.00 -5.37 5.29
CA LYS A 271 -19.68 -6.59 4.80
C LYS A 271 -20.15 -7.52 5.91
N CYS A 272 -20.03 -7.15 7.18
CA CYS A 272 -20.61 -7.92 8.26
C CYS A 272 -22.14 -7.95 8.16
N GLU A 273 -22.75 -9.08 8.53
CA GLU A 273 -24.22 -9.19 8.62
C GLU A 273 -24.76 -8.31 9.74
N ASN A 274 -24.11 -8.35 10.90
CA ASN A 274 -24.35 -7.41 12.00
C ASN A 274 -23.47 -6.17 11.81
N MET A 275 -24.12 -5.05 11.54
CA MET A 275 -23.43 -3.81 11.18
C MET A 275 -22.61 -3.21 12.32
N ASN A 276 -22.91 -3.58 13.57
CA ASN A 276 -22.18 -3.10 14.75
C ASN A 276 -20.72 -3.58 14.80
N PHE A 277 -20.38 -4.60 14.02
CA PHE A 277 -19.01 -5.10 13.89
C PHE A 277 -18.23 -4.50 12.73
N ASN A 278 -18.84 -3.70 11.87
CA ASN A 278 -18.07 -3.02 10.84
C ASN A 278 -17.14 -1.99 11.48
N LEU A 279 -15.92 -1.88 10.95
CA LEU A 279 -14.90 -1.00 11.50
C LEU A 279 -15.40 0.44 11.61
N GLN A 280 -16.05 0.97 10.57
CA GLN A 280 -16.65 2.31 10.60
C GLN A 280 -17.60 2.50 11.80
N SER A 281 -18.53 1.57 12.01
CA SER A 281 -19.50 1.66 13.10
C SER A 281 -18.85 1.55 14.48
N ILE A 282 -17.85 0.68 14.63
CA ILE A 282 -17.08 0.55 15.88
C ILE A 282 -16.42 1.88 16.24
N ILE A 283 -15.87 2.60 15.26
CA ILE A 283 -15.17 3.88 15.50
C ILE A 283 -16.15 5.04 15.70
N ASP A 284 -17.29 5.05 15.00
CA ASP A 284 -18.33 6.08 15.17
C ASP A 284 -18.92 6.09 16.60
N ASP A 285 -18.88 4.95 17.30
CA ASP A 285 -19.30 4.82 18.70
C ASP A 285 -18.31 5.42 19.71
N VAL A 286 -17.11 5.84 19.28
CA VAL A 286 -16.05 6.34 20.18
C VAL A 286 -16.08 7.86 20.25
N ALA A 287 -16.05 8.40 21.48
CA ALA A 287 -15.97 9.84 21.71
C ALA A 287 -14.66 10.43 21.17
N ARG A 288 -14.75 11.55 20.46
CA ARG A 288 -13.60 12.27 19.89
C ARG A 288 -13.06 13.29 20.89
N ASP A 289 -12.33 12.80 21.89
CA ASP A 289 -11.63 13.58 22.92
C ASP A 289 -10.13 13.26 22.95
N ASP A 290 -9.42 13.74 23.97
CA ASP A 290 -7.97 13.55 24.12
C ASP A 290 -7.56 12.07 24.26
N ASP A 291 -8.49 11.21 24.70
CA ASP A 291 -8.28 9.77 24.90
C ASP A 291 -8.78 8.94 23.69
N PHE A 292 -9.11 9.59 22.55
CA PHE A 292 -9.71 8.94 21.38
C PHE A 292 -9.00 7.66 20.94
N TYR A 293 -7.67 7.67 20.80
CA TYR A 293 -6.93 6.50 20.32
C TYR A 293 -6.91 5.34 21.31
N ASP A 294 -6.85 5.63 22.61
CA ASP A 294 -6.90 4.63 23.66
C ASP A 294 -8.30 4.00 23.72
N ASN A 295 -9.33 4.85 23.65
CA ASN A 295 -10.73 4.42 23.61
C ASN A 295 -11.06 3.60 22.35
N VAL A 296 -10.54 3.99 21.18
CA VAL A 296 -10.61 3.17 19.95
C VAL A 296 -9.97 1.81 20.18
N GLY A 297 -8.80 1.78 20.81
CA GLY A 297 -8.11 0.53 21.13
C GLY A 297 -8.95 -0.41 22.00
N ILE A 298 -9.56 0.12 23.07
CA ILE A 298 -10.43 -0.65 23.97
C ILE A 298 -11.67 -1.15 23.23
N ARG A 299 -12.37 -0.24 22.55
CA ARG A 299 -13.61 -0.54 21.84
C ARG A 299 -13.42 -1.58 20.74
N LEU A 300 -12.31 -1.51 19.99
CA LEU A 300 -11.94 -2.53 19.00
C LEU A 300 -11.71 -3.89 19.65
N GLU A 301 -11.00 -3.94 20.77
CA GLU A 301 -10.72 -5.21 21.45
C GLU A 301 -11.99 -5.92 21.90
N GLU A 302 -12.91 -5.16 22.49
CA GLU A 302 -14.23 -5.66 22.91
C GLU A 302 -15.08 -6.12 21.71
N ALA A 303 -15.14 -5.30 20.65
CA ALA A 303 -15.92 -5.60 19.46
C ALA A 303 -15.46 -6.89 18.77
N LEU A 304 -14.15 -7.05 18.60
CA LEU A 304 -13.56 -8.18 17.90
C LEU A 304 -13.72 -9.47 18.72
N LYS A 305 -13.66 -9.38 20.05
CA LYS A 305 -13.93 -10.52 20.92
C LYS A 305 -15.39 -10.96 20.82
N GLN A 306 -16.33 -10.02 20.89
CA GLN A 306 -17.77 -10.31 20.70
C GLN A 306 -18.03 -10.91 19.32
N TYR A 307 -17.42 -10.35 18.27
CA TYR A 307 -17.53 -10.90 16.92
C TYR A 307 -17.09 -12.36 16.85
N GLN A 308 -15.95 -12.69 17.47
CA GLN A 308 -15.41 -14.05 17.48
C GLN A 308 -16.28 -15.04 18.26
N GLU A 309 -17.04 -14.58 19.26
CA GLU A 309 -18.01 -15.42 19.99
C GLU A 309 -19.29 -15.70 19.17
N GLU A 310 -19.57 -14.89 18.15
CA GLU A 310 -20.75 -15.00 17.28
C GLU A 310 -20.52 -15.81 15.99
N VAL A 311 -19.27 -16.06 15.59
CA VAL A 311 -18.91 -16.74 14.32
C VAL A 311 -18.32 -18.14 14.47
#